data_AF-A0A8T4VU41-F1
#
_entry.id   AF-A0A8T4VU41-F1
#
_cell.length_a   1.000
_cell.length_b   1.000
_cell.length_c   1.000
_cell.angle_alpha   90.00
_cell.angle_beta   90.00
_cell.angle_gamma   90.00
#
_symmetry.space_group_name_H-M   'P 1'
#
loop_
_entity.id
_entity.type
_entity.pdbx_description
1 polymer ?
#
loop_
_entity_poly.entity_id
_entity_poly.type
_entity_poly.pdbx_seq_one_letter_code
_entity_poly.pdbx_strand_id
1 'polypeptide(L)'
;MEVMVHPRVKKFINDSQEKKVVIEHLKLLKEDPYPSNKHLDVKKLNGKTHIMYRLRIGDNRFEYFIDEGKIWIDSGFKRGRGYR
;
A
#
# COMPACT_ATOMS: atom_id res chain seq x y z
N MET A 1 -1.31 -12.32 -6.97
CA MET A 1 -1.77 -11.12 -7.71
C MET A 1 -0.59 -10.28 -8.17
N GLU A 2 -0.78 -9.41 -9.16
CA GLU A 2 0.25 -8.46 -9.60
C GLU A 2 0.12 -7.13 -8.83
N VAL A 3 1.24 -6.51 -8.45
CA VAL A 3 1.26 -5.21 -7.75
C VAL A 3 1.73 -4.14 -8.71
N MET A 4 0.83 -3.20 -9.00
CA MET A 4 1.06 -2.04 -9.85
C MET A 4 1.29 -0.82 -8.96
N VAL A 5 2.43 -0.16 -9.10
CA VAL A 5 2.81 0.98 -8.26
C VAL A 5 2.79 2.26 -9.08
N HIS A 6 1.97 3.23 -8.66
CA HIS A 6 1.94 4.53 -9.32
C HIS A 6 3.33 5.20 -9.31
N PRO A 7 3.78 5.86 -10.40
CA PRO A 7 5.14 6.39 -10.50
C PRO A 7 5.58 7.30 -9.34
N ARG A 8 4.65 8.10 -8.79
CA ARG A 8 4.91 8.96 -7.63
C ARG A 8 5.21 8.12 -6.37
N VAL A 9 4.50 7.01 -6.19
CA VAL A 9 4.74 6.09 -5.07
C VAL A 9 6.07 5.37 -5.26
N LYS A 10 6.40 4.96 -6.48
CA LYS A 10 7.70 4.35 -6.78
C LYS A 10 8.86 5.29 -6.40
N LYS A 11 8.75 6.58 -6.73
CA LYS A 11 9.71 7.61 -6.30
C LYS A 11 9.78 7.71 -4.77
N PHE A 12 8.63 7.82 -4.10
CA PHE A 12 8.56 7.87 -2.64
C PHE A 12 9.24 6.66 -1.97
N ILE A 13 9.04 5.44 -2.49
CA ILE A 13 9.68 4.23 -1.96
C ILE A 13 11.20 4.27 -2.19
N ASN A 14 11.64 4.72 -3.37
CA ASN A 14 13.06 4.81 -3.70
C ASN A 14 13.81 5.82 -2.82
N ASP A 15 13.16 6.92 -2.46
CA ASP A 15 13.72 7.97 -1.61
C ASP A 15 13.67 7.61 -0.12
N SER A 16 12.99 6.51 0.24
CA SER A 16 12.85 6.05 1.63
C SER A 16 14.02 5.17 2.07
N GLN A 17 14.55 5.41 3.27
CA GLN A 17 15.53 4.52 3.93
C GLN A 17 14.95 3.12 4.20
N GLU A 18 13.62 2.98 4.25
CA GLU A 18 12.92 1.72 4.51
C GLU A 18 12.58 0.94 3.22
N LYS A 19 13.15 1.33 2.07
CA LYS A 19 12.87 0.72 0.75
C LYS A 19 12.82 -0.81 0.77
N LYS A 20 13.81 -1.46 1.39
CA LYS A 20 13.89 -2.93 1.44
C LYS A 20 12.69 -3.53 2.16
N VAL A 21 12.34 -2.99 3.33
CA VAL A 21 11.19 -3.45 4.13
C VAL A 21 9.89 -3.26 3.36
N VAL A 22 9.74 -2.11 2.68
CA VAL A 22 8.55 -1.83 1.85
C VAL A 22 8.42 -2.85 0.72
N ILE A 23 9.51 -3.16 0.02
CA ILE A 23 9.49 -4.15 -1.08
C ILE A 23 9.07 -5.53 -0.57
N GLU A 24 9.56 -5.98 0.59
CA GLU A 24 9.16 -7.27 1.16
C GLU A 24 7.68 -7.32 1.52
N HIS A 25 7.14 -6.25 2.12
CA HIS A 25 5.70 -6.19 2.42
C HIS A 25 4.85 -6.15 1.15
N LEU A 26 5.29 -5.47 0.09
CA LEU A 26 4.59 -5.48 -1.20
C LEU A 26 4.63 -6.88 -1.86
N LYS A 27 5.63 -7.72 -1.59
CA LYS A 27 5.62 -9.12 -2.02
C LYS A 27 4.56 -9.92 -1.27
N LEU A 28 4.52 -9.80 0.06
CA LEU A 28 3.50 -10.46 0.89
C LEU A 28 2.08 -10.01 0.51
N LEU A 29 1.92 -8.75 0.11
CA LEU A 29 0.64 -8.21 -0.32
C LEU A 29 0.09 -8.92 -1.56
N LYS A 30 0.95 -9.49 -2.40
CA LYS A 30 0.54 -10.27 -3.59
C LYS A 30 -0.19 -11.57 -3.25
N GLU A 31 0.07 -12.10 -2.06
CA GLU A 31 -0.46 -13.39 -1.59
C GLU A 31 -1.83 -13.21 -0.94
N ASP A 32 -1.95 -12.26 -0.02
CA ASP A 32 -3.22 -11.86 0.59
C ASP A 32 -3.28 -10.33 0.75
N PRO A 33 -4.00 -9.61 -0.13
CA PRO A 33 -4.12 -8.15 -0.07
C PRO A 33 -5.26 -7.69 0.84
N TYR A 34 -5.91 -8.57 1.61
CA TYR A 34 -7.08 -8.23 2.41
C TYR A 34 -6.71 -8.07 3.90
N PRO A 35 -7.60 -7.46 4.71
CA PRO A 35 -7.40 -7.35 6.15
C PRO A 35 -7.27 -8.69 6.91
N SER A 36 -7.56 -9.82 6.25
CA SER A 36 -7.32 -11.16 6.78
C SER A 36 -5.84 -11.53 6.89
N ASN A 37 -4.96 -10.79 6.21
CA ASN A 37 -3.54 -11.10 6.19
C ASN A 37 -2.92 -10.91 7.59
N LYS A 38 -2.41 -12.00 8.17
CA LYS A 38 -1.81 -12.00 9.52
C LYS A 38 -0.41 -11.38 9.57
N HIS A 39 0.23 -11.22 8.41
CA HIS A 39 1.59 -10.71 8.27
C HIS A 39 1.63 -9.22 7.89
N LEU A 40 0.49 -8.62 7.53
CA LEU A 40 0.41 -7.23 7.09
C LEU A 40 -0.62 -6.44 7.89
N ASP A 41 -0.29 -5.21 8.28
CA ASP A 41 -1.27 -4.25 8.83
C ASP A 41 -2.05 -3.62 7.68
N VAL A 42 -3.09 -4.34 7.24
CA VAL A 42 -4.04 -3.91 6.22
C VAL A 42 -5.36 -3.50 6.87
N LYS A 43 -5.86 -2.32 6.53
CA LYS A 43 -7.17 -1.84 6.93
C LYS A 43 -8.01 -1.45 5.72
N LYS A 44 -9.25 -1.93 5.64
CA LYS A 44 -10.26 -1.40 4.71
C LYS A 44 -10.62 0.05 5.09
N LEU A 45 -10.58 0.95 4.12
CA LEU A 45 -10.96 2.35 4.29
C LEU A 45 -12.45 2.50 4.03
N ASN A 46 -13.15 3.18 4.94
CA ASN A 46 -14.56 3.53 4.79
C ASN A 46 -14.69 4.93 4.18
N GLY A 47 -15.69 5.16 3.33
CA GLY A 47 -16.04 6.49 2.83
C GLY A 47 -15.38 6.93 1.51
N LYS A 48 -14.78 6.01 0.75
CA LYS A 48 -14.39 6.28 -0.65
C LYS A 48 -15.41 5.66 -1.61
N THR A 49 -15.60 6.27 -2.78
CA THR A 49 -16.50 5.78 -3.86
C THR A 49 -16.15 4.35 -4.29
N HIS A 50 -14.87 3.99 -4.19
CA HIS A 50 -14.36 2.65 -4.44
C HIS A 50 -13.84 2.01 -3.15
N ILE A 51 -13.90 0.67 -3.10
CA ILE A 51 -13.30 -0.11 -2.01
C ILE A 51 -11.78 0.11 -2.03
N MET A 52 -11.31 0.81 -1.01
CA MET A 52 -9.90 1.14 -0.84
C MET A 52 -9.37 0.50 0.45
N TYR A 53 -8.09 0.22 0.45
CA TYR A 53 -7.36 -0.37 1.55
C TYR A 53 -6.15 0.49 1.87
N ARG A 54 -5.67 0.37 3.10
CA ARG A 54 -4.43 0.98 3.55
C ARG A 54 -3.51 -0.07 4.14
N LEU A 55 -2.30 -0.17 3.61
CA LEU A 55 -1.19 -0.90 4.17
C LEU A 55 -0.31 0.03 5.01
N ARG A 56 0.03 -0.40 6.23
CA ARG A 56 0.98 0.29 7.10
C ARG A 56 2.29 -0.49 7.17
N ILE A 57 3.40 0.24 7.01
CA ILE A 57 4.75 -0.31 7.12
C ILE A 57 5.57 0.71 7.88
N GLY A 58 5.73 0.48 9.19
CA GLY A 58 6.36 1.45 10.09
C GLY A 58 5.67 2.82 9.98
N ASP A 59 6.43 3.81 9.52
CA ASP A 59 5.92 5.15 9.30
C ASP A 59 5.42 5.47 7.88
N ASN A 60 5.38 4.47 7.01
CA ASN A 60 4.80 4.61 5.68
C ASN A 60 3.36 4.10 5.68
N ARG A 61 2.51 4.81 4.94
CA ARG A 61 1.13 4.44 4.67
C ARG A 61 0.98 4.38 3.16
N PHE A 62 0.46 3.27 2.68
CA PHE A 62 0.16 3.04 1.27
C PHE A 62 -1.32 2.80 1.12
N GLU A 63 -1.92 3.45 0.14
CA GLU A 63 -3.31 3.23 -0.22
C GLU A 63 -3.39 2.50 -1.53
N TYR A 64 -4.30 1.54 -1.58
CA TYR A 64 -4.46 0.72 -2.75
C TYR A 64 -5.89 0.22 -2.90
N PHE A 65 -6.20 -0.18 -4.11
CA PHE A 65 -7.41 -0.91 -4.45
C PHE A 65 -7.06 -2.16 -5.24
N ILE A 66 -8.04 -3.04 -5.37
CA ILE A 66 -7.93 -4.26 -6.16
C ILE A 66 -8.85 -4.10 -7.35
N ASP A 67 -8.31 -4.29 -8.54
CA ASP A 67 -9.06 -4.22 -9.79
C ASP A 67 -8.52 -5.26 -10.78
N GLU A 68 -9.41 -6.03 -11.41
CA GLU A 68 -9.07 -7.09 -12.37
C GLU A 68 -7.93 -8.03 -11.90
N GLY A 69 -7.91 -8.41 -10.62
CA GLY A 69 -6.88 -9.30 -10.05
C GLY A 69 -5.50 -8.63 -9.83
N LYS A 70 -5.42 -7.31 -10.00
CA LYS A 70 -4.24 -6.48 -9.76
C LYS A 70 -4.44 -5.63 -8.50
N ILE A 71 -3.34 -5.36 -7.82
CA ILE A 71 -3.27 -4.50 -6.64
C ILE A 71 -2.66 -3.18 -7.09
N TRP A 72 -3.45 -2.10 -7.09
CA TRP A 72 -3.02 -0.78 -7.52
C TRP A 72 -2.64 0.07 -6.33
N ILE A 73 -1.34 0.30 -6.11
CA ILE A 73 -0.85 1.23 -5.09
C ILE A 73 -0.95 2.66 -5.64
N ASP A 74 -2.01 3.34 -5.23
CA ASP A 74 -2.37 4.69 -5.67
C ASP A 74 -1.51 5.76 -5.00
N SER A 75 -1.36 5.66 -3.67
CA SER A 75 -0.75 6.70 -2.85
C SER A 75 0.22 6.13 -1.80
N GLY A 76 1.26 6.90 -1.46
CA GLY A 76 2.29 6.54 -0.48
C GLY A 76 2.79 7.77 0.27
N PHE A 77 2.69 7.78 1.59
CA PHE A 77 3.03 8.94 2.43
C PHE A 77 3.45 8.55 3.84
N LYS A 78 4.14 9.47 4.53
CA LYS A 78 4.52 9.32 5.94
C LYS A 78 3.41 9.76 6.90
N ARG A 79 3.48 9.33 8.17
CA ARG A 79 2.56 9.81 9.24
C ARG A 79 2.55 11.32 9.26
N GLY A 80 1.39 11.91 9.54
CA GLY A 80 1.30 13.35 9.77
C GLY A 80 1.50 14.21 8.52
N ARG A 81 1.85 13.62 7.37
CA ARG A 81 1.86 14.30 6.06
C ARG A 81 0.67 13.87 5.18
N GLY A 82 -0.38 13.29 5.79
CA GLY A 82 -1.57 12.78 5.09
C GLY A 82 -2.25 13.82 4.19
N TYR A 83 -3.06 13.32 3.24
CA TYR A 83 -3.70 14.01 2.10
C TYR A 83 -3.59 15.54 2.10
N ARG A 84 -2.73 16.07 1.21
CA ARG A 84 -2.89 17.43 0.69
C ARG A 84 -3.89 17.41 -0.45
#